data_AF-A0A967YEV7-F1
#
_entry.id   AF-A0A967YEV7-F1
#
_cell.length_a   1.000
_cell.length_b   1.000
_cell.length_c   1.000
_cell.angle_alpha   90.00
_cell.angle_beta   90.00
_cell.angle_gamma   90.00
#
_symmetry.space_group_name_H-M   'P 1'
#
loop_
_entity.id
_entity.type
_entity.pdbx_description
1 polymer ?
#
loop_
_entity_poly.entity_id
_entity_poly.type
_entity_poly.pdbx_seq_one_letter_code
_entity_poly.pdbx_strand_id
1 'polypeptide(L)'
;MKNRIFILLLVWGVLLVSGCGEQRPVSPEFTQNEPRRSLSLVSGGGNRPYDKVPAFDFADNFYLQNGIDPNAIVDRLVAQDNRSVADVSPHSDFADVRILETTGGFDHTGSVLYYAVNGKVMPNTFTNDTAGQAARNLANSFRAFIFPKASGDPLSPAPPNRRQDNVFDTRNGYFSNNPLGLWLLVFVSYTNAAFNTQAGQKALGDLAQKNGLDLDKTPIIKTVSDLENLQKDGFVQFRTRAVDGSQGFPWVI
;
A
#
# COMPACT_ATOMS: atom_id res chain seq x y z
N MET A 1 45.20 -5.97 -43.24
CA MET A 1 45.92 -4.69 -43.47
C MET A 1 44.94 -3.63 -43.95
N LYS A 2 44.94 -2.49 -43.26
CA LYS A 2 44.42 -1.16 -43.67
C LYS A 2 42.89 -0.94 -43.71
N ASN A 3 42.40 -0.51 -42.56
CA ASN A 3 41.55 0.68 -42.30
C ASN A 3 41.19 1.53 -43.52
N ARG A 4 39.91 1.94 -43.64
CA ARG A 4 39.55 3.37 -43.76
C ARG A 4 38.22 3.68 -43.06
N ILE A 5 38.32 4.67 -42.18
CA ILE A 5 37.29 5.42 -41.47
C ILE A 5 36.66 6.42 -42.47
N PHE A 6 35.34 6.59 -42.43
CA PHE A 6 34.67 7.77 -42.98
C PHE A 6 33.87 8.46 -41.87
N ILE A 7 34.42 9.60 -41.45
CA ILE A 7 33.78 10.60 -40.61
C ILE A 7 33.00 11.52 -41.55
N LEU A 8 31.71 11.73 -41.30
CA LEU A 8 30.97 12.83 -41.91
C LEU A 8 30.59 13.82 -40.80
N LEU A 9 31.38 14.89 -40.74
CA LEU A 9 31.12 16.12 -40.00
C LEU A 9 30.34 17.04 -40.95
N LEU A 10 29.19 17.55 -40.52
CA LEU A 10 28.50 18.65 -41.18
C LEU A 10 28.10 19.67 -40.11
N VAL A 11 28.82 20.78 -40.13
CA VAL A 11 28.55 22.03 -39.42
C VAL A 11 28.26 23.06 -40.50
N TRP A 12 27.20 23.86 -40.30
CA TRP A 12 27.10 25.32 -40.50
C TRP A 12 25.66 25.73 -40.85
N GLY A 13 25.17 26.79 -40.19
CA GLY A 13 23.90 27.42 -40.56
C GLY A 13 23.28 28.29 -39.46
N VAL A 14 24.00 29.32 -39.01
CA VAL A 14 23.44 30.42 -38.22
C VAL A 14 22.45 31.19 -39.09
N LEU A 15 21.20 31.32 -38.64
CA LEU A 15 20.25 32.31 -39.15
C LEU A 15 19.80 33.20 -37.99
N LEU A 16 20.27 34.44 -38.01
CA LEU A 16 19.78 35.55 -37.19
C LEU A 16 18.45 36.03 -37.76
N VAL A 17 17.38 35.97 -36.96
CA VAL A 17 16.15 36.73 -37.20
C VAL A 17 15.95 37.66 -36.00
N SER A 18 16.23 38.94 -36.24
CA SER A 18 15.76 40.07 -35.43
C SER A 18 14.28 40.31 -35.73
N GLY A 19 13.47 40.58 -34.70
CA GLY A 19 12.17 41.21 -34.94
C GLY A 19 11.15 41.11 -33.81
N CYS A 20 10.93 42.24 -33.16
CA CYS A 20 9.73 42.68 -32.45
C CYS A 20 9.28 41.92 -31.19
N GLY A 21 9.50 42.60 -30.07
CA GLY A 21 8.95 42.28 -28.77
C GLY A 21 7.43 42.42 -28.74
N GLU A 22 6.80 41.34 -28.29
CA GLU A 22 5.44 41.35 -27.76
C GLU A 22 5.55 41.13 -26.25
N GLN A 23 5.28 42.19 -25.50
CA GLN A 23 5.25 42.14 -24.04
C GLN A 23 4.13 41.19 -23.61
N ARG A 24 4.50 39.98 -23.19
CA ARG A 24 3.58 39.08 -22.50
C ARG A 24 3.20 39.72 -21.16
N PRO A 25 1.92 39.69 -20.77
CA PRO A 25 1.53 40.13 -19.44
C PRO A 25 2.27 39.28 -18.41
N VAL A 26 2.94 39.96 -17.48
CA VAL A 26 3.55 39.39 -16.29
C VAL A 26 2.45 38.63 -15.54
N SER A 27 2.59 37.31 -15.46
CA SER A 27 1.73 36.47 -14.63
C SER A 27 1.74 37.00 -13.20
N PRO A 28 0.58 37.09 -12.53
CA PRO A 28 0.54 37.54 -11.15
C PRO A 28 1.36 36.59 -10.28
N GLU A 29 2.19 37.23 -9.47
CA GLU A 29 2.96 36.68 -8.37
C GLU A 29 2.08 35.71 -7.56
N PHE A 30 2.41 34.42 -7.63
CA PHE A 30 1.75 33.37 -6.86
C PHE A 30 2.16 33.57 -5.39
N THR A 31 1.38 34.35 -4.66
CA THR A 31 1.52 34.49 -3.22
C THR A 31 1.34 33.12 -2.57
N GLN A 32 2.36 32.63 -1.89
CA GLN A 32 2.40 31.33 -1.20
C GLN A 32 1.53 31.31 0.07
N ASN A 33 0.25 31.70 -0.02
CA ASN A 33 -0.66 31.72 1.13
C ASN A 33 -1.97 30.95 0.89
N GLU A 34 -2.01 30.04 -0.08
CA GLU A 34 -3.08 29.05 -0.15
C GLU A 34 -2.75 27.89 0.79
N PRO A 35 -3.63 27.55 1.77
CA PRO A 35 -3.46 26.35 2.56
C PRO A 35 -3.45 25.16 1.60
N ARG A 36 -2.33 24.41 1.57
CA ARG A 36 -2.24 23.16 0.81
C ARG A 36 -3.48 22.34 1.13
N ARG A 37 -4.35 22.11 0.13
CA ARG A 37 -5.49 21.22 0.27
C ARG A 37 -4.95 19.83 0.59
N SER A 38 -4.96 19.50 1.87
CA SER A 38 -4.68 18.17 2.40
C SER A 38 -5.65 17.21 1.73
N LEU A 39 -5.10 16.25 0.97
CA LEU A 39 -5.88 15.07 0.56
C LEU A 39 -6.27 14.36 1.86
N SER A 40 -7.57 14.33 2.14
CA SER A 40 -8.12 13.60 3.29
C SER A 40 -7.70 12.13 3.18
N LEU A 41 -6.83 11.70 4.08
CA LEU A 41 -6.58 10.29 4.30
C LEU A 41 -7.81 9.72 5.01
N VAL A 42 -8.34 8.64 4.46
CA VAL A 42 -9.37 7.76 5.05
C VAL A 42 -10.83 8.25 4.97
N SER A 43 -11.53 7.81 3.93
CA SER A 43 -12.97 7.55 4.00
C SER A 43 -13.17 6.21 4.73
N GLY A 44 -13.27 6.21 6.07
CA GLY A 44 -13.57 4.99 6.83
C GLY A 44 -13.05 4.87 8.27
N GLY A 45 -12.28 5.83 8.78
CA GLY A 45 -11.79 5.87 10.16
C GLY A 45 -12.15 7.20 10.80
N GLY A 46 -12.78 7.19 11.97
CA GLY A 46 -13.29 8.41 12.61
C GLY A 46 -12.21 9.44 12.94
N ASN A 47 -12.64 10.72 12.93
CA ASN A 47 -11.90 11.96 13.23
C ASN A 47 -10.81 11.86 14.31
N ARG A 48 -9.65 11.24 14.04
CA ARG A 48 -8.47 11.53 14.83
C ARG A 48 -7.95 12.90 14.41
N PRO A 49 -7.39 13.69 15.33
CA PRO A 49 -6.86 15.02 15.00
C PRO A 49 -5.86 15.01 13.82
N TYR A 50 -5.25 13.86 13.54
CA TYR A 50 -4.18 13.67 12.57
C TYR A 50 -4.61 12.97 11.28
N ASP A 51 -5.88 12.61 11.06
CA ASP A 51 -6.28 12.00 9.79
C ASP A 51 -6.21 13.01 8.60
N LYS A 52 -6.01 14.29 8.90
CA LYS A 52 -5.88 15.39 7.94
C LYS A 52 -4.46 15.90 7.77
N VAL A 53 -3.48 15.35 8.48
CA VAL A 53 -2.06 15.72 8.33
C VAL A 53 -1.35 14.67 7.47
N PRO A 54 -0.20 15.00 6.84
CA PRO A 54 0.59 14.01 6.13
C PRO A 54 0.89 12.79 7.01
N ALA A 55 1.04 11.60 6.41
CA ALA A 55 1.40 10.40 7.16
C ALA A 55 2.85 10.49 7.67
N PHE A 56 3.08 10.10 8.93
CA PHE A 56 4.39 10.02 9.56
C PHE A 56 4.62 8.60 10.09
N ASP A 57 5.89 8.20 10.24
CA ASP A 57 6.20 7.02 11.04
C ASP A 57 5.90 7.27 12.53
N PHE A 58 5.59 6.22 13.28
CA PHE A 58 5.38 6.33 14.71
C PHE A 58 6.71 6.53 15.45
N ALA A 59 6.65 7.22 16.59
CA ALA A 59 7.78 7.35 17.48
C ALA A 59 8.07 6.03 18.21
N ASP A 60 9.34 5.79 18.58
CA ASP A 60 9.77 4.54 19.21
C ASP A 60 9.05 4.24 20.53
N ASN A 61 8.77 5.28 21.32
CA ASN A 61 7.98 5.16 22.54
C ASN A 61 6.54 4.69 22.25
N PHE A 62 5.93 5.13 21.14
CA PHE A 62 4.59 4.73 20.74
C PHE A 62 4.58 3.26 20.28
N TYR A 63 5.59 2.82 19.51
CA TYR A 63 5.76 1.40 19.19
C TYR A 63 5.88 0.54 20.45
N LEU A 64 6.76 0.91 21.38
CA LEU A 64 7.00 0.16 22.61
C LEU A 64 5.76 0.10 23.51
N GLN A 65 5.03 1.20 23.67
CA GLN A 65 3.77 1.24 24.43
C GLN A 65 2.70 0.32 23.84
N ASN A 66 2.76 0.08 22.53
CA ASN A 66 1.84 -0.80 21.80
C ASN A 66 2.44 -2.18 21.50
N GLY A 67 3.48 -2.60 22.24
CA GLY A 67 3.98 -3.98 22.21
C GLY A 67 4.87 -4.34 21.02
N ILE A 68 5.44 -3.34 20.34
CA ILE A 68 6.35 -3.52 19.20
C ILE A 68 7.73 -2.97 19.55
N ASP A 69 8.78 -3.77 19.33
CA ASP A 69 10.17 -3.31 19.38
C ASP A 69 10.52 -2.62 18.05
N PRO A 70 10.68 -1.28 18.05
CA PRO A 70 10.97 -0.52 16.83
C PRO A 70 12.29 -0.92 16.15
N ASN A 71 13.27 -1.45 16.92
CA ASN A 71 14.57 -1.87 16.37
C ASN A 71 14.49 -3.21 15.64
N ALA A 72 13.44 -3.99 15.89
CA ALA A 72 13.20 -5.28 15.27
C ALA A 72 12.22 -5.19 14.07
N ILE A 73 11.78 -4.00 13.69
CA ILE A 73 10.99 -3.79 12.47
C ILE A 73 11.92 -3.86 11.25
N VAL A 74 11.64 -4.81 10.35
CA VAL A 74 12.45 -4.99 9.14
C VAL A 74 12.02 -3.98 8.07
N ASP A 75 12.98 -3.34 7.42
CA ASP A 75 12.77 -2.31 6.38
C ASP A 75 11.88 -1.13 6.86
N ARG A 76 12.00 -0.78 8.15
CA ARG A 76 11.34 0.39 8.73
C ARG A 76 11.70 1.66 7.94
N LEU A 77 10.72 2.52 7.72
CA LEU A 77 10.94 3.85 7.11
C LEU A 77 11.90 4.69 7.97
N VAL A 78 12.79 5.41 7.32
CA VAL A 78 13.77 6.31 7.95
C VAL A 78 13.86 7.60 7.16
N ALA A 79 14.18 8.71 7.83
CA ALA A 79 14.20 10.07 7.25
C ALA A 79 15.09 10.27 6.00
N GLN A 80 15.90 9.28 5.62
CA GLN A 80 16.83 9.32 4.49
C GLN A 80 16.62 8.17 3.49
N ASP A 81 15.39 7.68 3.33
CA ASP A 81 15.05 6.74 2.26
C ASP A 81 14.30 7.41 1.08
N ASN A 82 13.99 6.65 0.03
CA ASN A 82 13.27 7.17 -1.14
C ASN A 82 11.74 7.20 -0.95
N ARG A 83 11.24 6.78 0.22
CA ARG A 83 9.82 6.64 0.55
C ARG A 83 9.37 7.60 1.65
N SER A 84 10.32 8.29 2.29
CA SER A 84 10.09 9.20 3.41
C SER A 84 11.19 10.26 3.50
N VAL A 85 10.94 11.32 4.26
CA VAL A 85 11.86 12.45 4.46
C VAL A 85 11.81 12.91 5.91
N ALA A 86 12.88 13.56 6.37
CA ALA A 86 12.83 14.33 7.62
C ALA A 86 11.77 15.45 7.51
N ASP A 87 10.86 15.54 8.47
CA ASP A 87 9.91 16.65 8.61
C ASP A 87 9.42 16.75 10.06
N VAL A 88 8.89 17.89 10.46
CA VAL A 88 8.41 18.11 11.83
C VAL A 88 7.08 17.38 12.04
N SER A 89 7.07 16.43 12.97
CA SER A 89 5.87 15.69 13.34
C SER A 89 4.78 16.59 13.97
N PRO A 90 3.50 16.29 13.72
CA PRO A 90 2.38 17.07 14.28
C PRO A 90 2.00 16.64 15.70
N HIS A 91 2.59 15.56 16.22
CA HIS A 91 2.28 14.98 17.53
C HIS A 91 3.44 14.11 18.04
N SER A 92 3.55 13.99 19.37
CA SER A 92 4.60 13.20 20.04
C SER A 92 4.52 11.68 19.81
N ASP A 93 3.41 11.20 19.26
CA ASP A 93 3.25 9.78 18.88
C ASP A 93 3.96 9.45 17.56
N PHE A 94 4.40 10.47 16.81
CA PHE A 94 5.07 10.31 15.53
C PHE A 94 6.54 10.71 15.64
N ALA A 95 7.39 10.03 14.88
CA ALA A 95 8.76 10.44 14.65
C ALA A 95 8.78 11.58 13.61
N ASP A 96 9.90 12.32 13.54
CA ASP A 96 10.13 13.34 12.51
C ASP A 96 10.51 12.72 11.14
N VAL A 97 9.71 11.74 10.71
CA VAL A 97 9.84 10.96 9.48
C VAL A 97 8.51 11.02 8.73
N ARG A 98 8.39 11.94 7.77
CA ARG A 98 7.19 12.07 6.94
C ARG A 98 7.24 11.08 5.78
N ILE A 99 6.15 10.34 5.62
CA ILE A 99 5.99 9.34 4.57
C ILE A 99 5.56 10.04 3.27
N LEU A 100 6.24 9.72 2.17
CA LEU A 100 5.92 10.20 0.82
C LEU A 100 5.12 9.15 0.03
N GLU A 101 5.41 7.87 0.23
CA GLU A 101 4.75 6.79 -0.50
C GLU A 101 3.39 6.45 0.12
N THR A 102 2.35 6.49 -0.70
CA THR A 102 1.02 6.00 -0.34
C THR A 102 0.55 4.98 -1.37
N THR A 103 -0.01 3.87 -0.90
CA THR A 103 -0.62 2.84 -1.75
C THR A 103 -2.14 2.89 -1.61
N GLY A 104 -2.85 2.58 -2.70
CA GLY A 104 -4.31 2.45 -2.72
C GLY A 104 -4.77 1.04 -2.35
N GLY A 105 -5.97 0.95 -1.79
CA GLY A 105 -6.65 -0.30 -1.50
C GLY A 105 -8.16 -0.10 -1.33
N PHE A 106 -8.83 -1.15 -0.91
CA PHE A 106 -10.25 -1.13 -0.56
C PHE A 106 -10.46 -1.46 0.90
N ASP A 107 -11.39 -0.76 1.56
CA ASP A 107 -11.86 -1.12 2.89
C ASP A 107 -12.82 -2.33 2.83
N HIS A 108 -13.39 -2.72 3.97
CA HIS A 108 -14.28 -3.88 4.01
C HIS A 108 -15.55 -3.74 3.16
N THR A 109 -15.98 -2.51 2.87
CA THR A 109 -17.16 -2.18 2.06
C THR A 109 -16.85 -2.01 0.57
N GLY A 110 -15.57 -1.99 0.18
CA GLY A 110 -15.13 -1.68 -1.18
C GLY A 110 -14.88 -0.20 -1.43
N SER A 111 -14.91 0.63 -0.40
CA SER A 111 -14.54 2.05 -0.50
C SER A 111 -13.03 2.19 -0.63
N VAL A 112 -12.57 3.15 -1.42
CA VAL A 112 -11.13 3.38 -1.60
C VAL A 112 -10.52 3.88 -0.30
N LEU A 113 -9.39 3.30 0.07
CA LEU A 113 -8.53 3.80 1.14
C LEU A 113 -7.11 4.00 0.62
N TYR A 114 -6.36 4.84 1.31
CA TYR A 114 -4.92 5.04 1.10
C TYR A 114 -4.19 4.68 2.38
N TYR A 115 -3.05 4.02 2.24
CA TYR A 115 -2.25 3.55 3.35
C TYR A 115 -0.75 3.65 3.05
N ALA A 116 0.06 3.65 4.10
CA ALA A 116 1.50 3.47 4.05
C ALA A 116 1.85 2.12 4.67
N VAL A 117 3.01 1.58 4.30
CA VAL A 117 3.62 0.43 5.00
C VAL A 117 4.88 0.96 5.64
N ASN A 118 4.84 1.10 6.96
CA ASN A 118 5.91 1.62 7.79
C ASN A 118 7.01 0.57 7.97
N GLY A 119 6.68 -0.72 7.90
CA GLY A 119 7.68 -1.79 7.94
C GLY A 119 7.12 -3.20 7.89
N LYS A 120 8.02 -4.17 7.96
CA LYS A 120 7.72 -5.61 8.00
C LYS A 120 7.86 -6.11 9.43
N VAL A 121 6.85 -6.82 9.90
CA VAL A 121 6.78 -7.32 11.29
C VAL A 121 7.05 -8.82 11.31
N MET A 122 8.07 -9.19 12.09
CA MET A 122 8.50 -10.56 12.34
C MET A 122 8.07 -11.00 13.75
N PRO A 123 8.09 -12.30 14.09
CA PRO A 123 7.70 -12.74 15.43
C PRO A 123 8.51 -12.12 16.56
N ASN A 124 9.80 -11.84 16.32
CA ASN A 124 10.69 -11.17 17.26
C ASN A 124 10.50 -9.64 17.32
N THR A 125 9.62 -9.07 16.49
CA THR A 125 9.24 -7.65 16.56
C THR A 125 8.25 -7.37 17.69
N PHE A 126 7.52 -8.38 18.18
CA PHE A 126 6.65 -8.24 19.34
C PHE A 126 7.46 -8.28 20.63
N THR A 127 7.18 -7.39 21.58
CA THR A 127 7.83 -7.41 22.90
C THR A 127 7.47 -8.69 23.67
N ASN A 128 8.39 -9.15 24.52
CA ASN A 128 8.18 -10.36 25.33
C ASN A 128 7.42 -10.07 26.64
N ASP A 129 6.32 -9.34 26.55
CA ASP A 129 5.48 -8.94 27.69
C ASP A 129 3.98 -9.00 27.32
N THR A 130 3.12 -8.53 28.21
CA THR A 130 1.67 -8.52 27.98
C THR A 130 1.28 -7.62 26.80
N ALA A 131 1.99 -6.51 26.58
CA ALA A 131 1.72 -5.60 25.48
C ALA A 131 2.02 -6.28 24.13
N GLY A 132 3.16 -6.96 24.01
CA GLY A 132 3.52 -7.67 22.78
C GLY A 132 2.60 -8.87 22.48
N GLN A 133 2.13 -9.58 23.50
CA GLN A 133 1.09 -10.60 23.33
C GLN A 133 -0.23 -10.01 22.82
N ALA A 134 -0.65 -8.88 23.39
CA ALA A 134 -1.84 -8.16 22.95
C ALA A 134 -1.70 -7.68 21.49
N ALA A 135 -0.55 -7.08 21.15
CA ALA A 135 -0.24 -6.63 19.80
C ALA A 135 -0.25 -7.77 18.77
N ARG A 136 0.30 -8.94 19.13
CA ARG A 136 0.26 -10.13 18.27
C ARG A 136 -1.15 -10.66 18.05
N ASN A 137 -1.95 -10.72 19.11
CA ASN A 137 -3.36 -11.13 19.00
C ASN A 137 -4.14 -10.15 18.12
N LEU A 138 -3.87 -8.85 18.28
CA LEU A 138 -4.46 -7.79 17.48
C LEU A 138 -4.08 -7.95 16.00
N ALA A 139 -2.80 -8.08 15.69
CA ALA A 139 -2.29 -8.26 14.33
C ALA A 139 -2.95 -9.47 13.62
N ASN A 140 -3.22 -10.55 14.36
CA ASN A 140 -3.90 -11.73 13.82
C ASN A 140 -5.40 -11.53 13.55
N SER A 141 -6.02 -10.50 14.12
CA SER A 141 -7.44 -10.18 13.93
C SER A 141 -7.71 -9.23 12.76
N PHE A 142 -6.68 -8.52 12.27
CA PHE A 142 -6.76 -7.57 11.17
C PHE A 142 -6.11 -8.17 9.91
N ARG A 143 -6.90 -8.34 8.85
CA ARG A 143 -6.45 -9.02 7.62
C ARG A 143 -6.29 -8.03 6.47
N ALA A 144 -5.13 -8.07 5.82
CA ALA A 144 -4.91 -7.47 4.50
C ALA A 144 -4.90 -8.58 3.45
N PHE A 145 -5.92 -8.60 2.60
CA PHE A 145 -6.05 -9.55 1.52
C PHE A 145 -5.22 -9.10 0.32
N ILE A 146 -4.28 -9.95 -0.06
CA ILE A 146 -3.32 -9.76 -1.15
C ILE A 146 -3.69 -10.68 -2.29
N PHE A 147 -3.55 -10.21 -3.53
CA PHE A 147 -3.94 -10.96 -4.73
C PHE A 147 -2.73 -11.22 -5.62
N PRO A 148 -1.93 -12.27 -5.35
CA PRO A 148 -0.85 -12.69 -6.24
C PRO A 148 -1.35 -13.05 -7.65
N LYS A 149 -0.49 -12.83 -8.65
CA LYS A 149 -0.65 -13.38 -10.00
C LYS A 149 -0.52 -14.90 -9.95
N ALA A 150 -1.32 -15.60 -10.75
CA ALA A 150 -1.28 -17.06 -10.84
C ALA A 150 0.09 -17.60 -11.30
N SER A 151 0.82 -16.83 -12.10
CA SER A 151 2.15 -17.21 -12.63
C SER A 151 3.32 -16.89 -11.69
N GLY A 152 3.07 -16.28 -10.52
CA GLY A 152 4.11 -15.83 -9.60
C GLY A 152 4.11 -16.57 -8.27
N ASP A 153 4.79 -16.00 -7.27
CA ASP A 153 4.86 -16.59 -5.94
C ASP A 153 3.51 -16.41 -5.21
N PRO A 154 2.81 -17.49 -4.82
CA PRO A 154 1.51 -17.41 -4.16
C PRO A 154 1.55 -16.79 -2.76
N LEU A 155 2.74 -16.57 -2.18
CA LEU A 155 2.92 -15.96 -0.86
C LEU A 155 3.78 -14.68 -0.92
N SER A 156 3.84 -14.00 -2.07
CA SER A 156 4.58 -12.74 -2.22
C SER A 156 3.66 -11.52 -2.38
N PRO A 157 3.78 -10.49 -1.50
CA PRO A 157 3.04 -9.24 -1.62
C PRO A 157 3.71 -8.21 -2.53
N ALA A 158 4.83 -8.56 -3.17
CA ALA A 158 5.60 -7.62 -3.97
C ALA A 158 4.74 -7.02 -5.10
N PRO A 159 4.82 -5.69 -5.36
CA PRO A 159 3.99 -5.04 -6.38
C PRO A 159 4.02 -5.71 -7.76
N PRO A 160 5.17 -6.18 -8.30
CA PRO A 160 5.20 -6.87 -9.60
C PRO A 160 4.38 -8.17 -9.63
N ASN A 161 4.18 -8.79 -8.46
CA ASN A 161 3.43 -10.03 -8.28
C ASN A 161 1.94 -9.78 -7.96
N ARG A 162 1.51 -8.53 -7.75
CA ARG A 162 0.11 -8.21 -7.47
C ARG A 162 -0.71 -8.18 -8.77
N ARG A 163 -1.87 -8.81 -8.72
CA ARG A 163 -2.93 -8.78 -9.74
C ARG A 163 -3.75 -7.51 -9.58
N GLN A 164 -4.37 -7.33 -8.42
CA GLN A 164 -5.21 -6.17 -8.11
C GLN A 164 -4.76 -5.47 -6.82
N ASP A 165 -5.49 -4.42 -6.45
CA ASP A 165 -5.35 -3.75 -5.17
C ASP A 165 -5.84 -4.59 -3.99
N ASN A 166 -5.22 -4.33 -2.84
CA ASN A 166 -5.49 -5.05 -1.60
C ASN A 166 -6.87 -4.70 -1.04
N VAL A 167 -7.47 -5.66 -0.34
CA VAL A 167 -8.71 -5.45 0.44
C VAL A 167 -8.37 -5.57 1.91
N PHE A 168 -8.82 -4.63 2.74
CA PHE A 168 -8.53 -4.58 4.17
C PHE A 168 -9.78 -4.85 4.99
N ASP A 169 -9.67 -5.77 5.96
CA ASP A 169 -10.75 -6.06 6.90
C ASP A 169 -10.82 -5.01 8.00
N THR A 170 -11.48 -3.90 7.70
CA THR A 170 -11.67 -2.75 8.61
C THR A 170 -12.94 -2.83 9.45
N ARG A 171 -13.68 -3.97 9.44
CA ARG A 171 -14.97 -4.13 10.16
C ARG A 171 -14.88 -3.85 11.65
N ASN A 172 -13.72 -4.16 12.26
CA ASN A 172 -13.49 -4.01 13.68
C ASN A 172 -12.88 -2.64 14.03
N GLY A 173 -13.05 -1.64 13.17
CA GLY A 173 -12.42 -0.32 13.30
C GLY A 173 -10.96 -0.38 12.87
N TYR A 174 -10.47 0.65 12.17
CA TYR A 174 -9.06 0.72 11.80
C TYR A 174 -8.24 1.22 12.99
N PHE A 175 -7.64 2.40 12.90
CA PHE A 175 -6.81 2.91 13.97
C PHE A 175 -7.49 3.25 15.30
N SER A 176 -8.83 3.16 15.39
CA SER A 176 -9.52 3.24 16.68
C SER A 176 -9.26 2.01 17.55
N ASN A 177 -9.05 0.84 16.92
CA ASN A 177 -8.83 -0.44 17.61
C ASN A 177 -7.49 -1.09 17.22
N ASN A 178 -6.82 -0.57 16.18
CA ASN A 178 -5.52 -0.99 15.69
C ASN A 178 -4.56 0.22 15.63
N PRO A 179 -4.09 0.73 16.78
CA PRO A 179 -3.44 2.04 16.87
C PRO A 179 -2.19 2.17 15.99
N LEU A 180 -1.50 1.05 15.78
CA LEU A 180 -0.32 0.93 14.96
C LEU A 180 -0.60 0.57 13.50
N GLY A 181 -1.81 0.12 13.15
CA GLY A 181 -2.12 -0.34 11.80
C GLY A 181 -1.50 -1.70 11.45
N LEU A 182 -1.41 -2.63 12.41
CA LEU A 182 -0.90 -3.99 12.20
C LEU A 182 -1.83 -4.83 11.32
N TRP A 183 -1.29 -5.50 10.30
CA TRP A 183 -2.06 -6.35 9.39
C TRP A 183 -1.42 -7.72 9.18
N LEU A 184 -2.18 -8.80 9.39
CA LEU A 184 -1.85 -10.13 8.89
C LEU A 184 -2.07 -10.19 7.38
N LEU A 185 -1.04 -10.63 6.66
CA LEU A 185 -1.12 -10.82 5.21
C LEU A 185 -1.84 -12.13 4.87
N VAL A 186 -2.93 -12.02 4.12
CA VAL A 186 -3.73 -13.14 3.64
C VAL A 186 -3.68 -13.17 2.12
N PHE A 187 -3.06 -14.20 1.56
CA PHE A 187 -2.92 -14.39 0.12
C PHE A 187 -4.13 -15.13 -0.45
N VAL A 188 -4.79 -14.50 -1.42
CA VAL A 188 -6.00 -15.01 -2.06
C VAL A 188 -5.64 -15.60 -3.40
N SER A 189 -6.07 -16.84 -3.65
CA SER A 189 -5.98 -17.45 -4.99
C SER A 189 -7.30 -18.06 -5.38
N TYR A 190 -7.66 -17.94 -6.66
CA TYR A 190 -8.78 -18.69 -7.22
C TYR A 190 -8.48 -20.19 -7.24
N THR A 191 -9.50 -21.00 -6.98
CA THR A 191 -9.41 -22.47 -7.09
C THR A 191 -9.76 -22.92 -8.51
N ASN A 192 -9.45 -24.18 -8.81
CA ASN A 192 -9.86 -24.78 -10.08
C ASN A 192 -11.39 -24.77 -10.27
N ALA A 193 -12.15 -24.88 -9.17
CA ALA A 193 -13.62 -24.89 -9.21
C ALA A 193 -14.20 -23.54 -9.67
N ALA A 194 -13.53 -22.43 -9.39
CA ALA A 194 -13.96 -21.10 -9.81
C ALA A 194 -14.06 -20.97 -11.34
N PHE A 195 -13.17 -21.64 -12.08
CA PHE A 195 -13.11 -21.53 -13.54
C PHE A 195 -13.81 -22.69 -14.27
N ASN A 196 -13.92 -23.85 -13.63
CA ASN A 196 -14.35 -25.10 -14.31
C ASN A 196 -15.72 -25.61 -13.85
N THR A 197 -16.45 -24.86 -13.03
CA THR A 197 -17.83 -25.18 -12.66
C THR A 197 -18.77 -24.08 -13.13
N GLN A 198 -20.01 -24.44 -13.45
CA GLN A 198 -21.03 -23.46 -13.83
C GLN A 198 -21.28 -22.43 -12.70
N ALA A 199 -21.28 -22.90 -11.44
CA ALA A 199 -21.45 -22.03 -10.28
C ALA A 199 -20.28 -21.05 -10.13
N GLY A 200 -19.04 -21.53 -10.27
CA GLY A 200 -17.85 -20.69 -10.22
C GLY A 200 -17.82 -19.66 -11.34
N GLN A 201 -18.06 -20.08 -12.58
CA GLN A 201 -18.10 -19.18 -13.74
C GLN A 201 -19.19 -18.11 -13.59
N LYS A 202 -20.36 -18.47 -13.04
CA LYS A 202 -21.42 -17.52 -12.73
C LYS A 202 -20.96 -16.52 -11.67
N ALA A 203 -20.41 -16.98 -10.55
CA ALA A 203 -19.93 -16.11 -9.47
C ALA A 203 -18.84 -15.13 -9.95
N LEU A 204 -17.89 -15.61 -10.76
CA LEU A 204 -16.86 -14.77 -11.35
C LEU A 204 -17.44 -13.79 -12.38
N GLY A 205 -18.42 -14.22 -13.18
CA GLY A 205 -19.13 -13.38 -14.14
C GLY A 205 -19.92 -12.25 -13.46
N ASP A 206 -20.62 -12.55 -12.38
CA ASP A 206 -21.36 -11.56 -11.58
C ASP A 206 -20.39 -10.51 -10.98
N LEU A 207 -19.24 -10.95 -10.47
CA LEU A 207 -18.19 -10.04 -9.99
C LEU A 207 -17.56 -9.19 -11.09
N ALA A 208 -17.32 -9.78 -12.26
CA ALA A 208 -16.81 -9.07 -13.42
C ALA A 208 -17.76 -7.97 -13.88
N GLN A 209 -19.08 -8.24 -13.88
CA GLN A 209 -20.10 -7.23 -14.18
C GLN A 209 -20.14 -6.12 -13.13
N LYS A 210 -20.01 -6.48 -11.84
CA LYS A 210 -20.05 -5.54 -10.71
C LYS A 210 -18.82 -4.62 -10.65
N ASN A 211 -17.62 -5.18 -10.81
CA ASN A 211 -16.36 -4.51 -10.47
C ASN A 211 -15.38 -4.35 -11.65
N GLY A 212 -15.67 -4.96 -12.79
CA GLY A 212 -14.76 -5.06 -13.92
C GLY A 212 -13.75 -6.21 -13.80
N LEU A 213 -12.85 -6.26 -14.77
CA LEU A 213 -11.78 -7.24 -14.89
C LEU A 213 -10.42 -6.57 -14.71
N ASP A 214 -9.47 -7.33 -14.19
CA ASP A 214 -8.06 -6.96 -14.22
C ASP A 214 -7.42 -7.33 -15.57
N LEU A 215 -6.14 -6.98 -15.77
CA LEU A 215 -5.38 -7.23 -17.00
C LEU A 215 -5.29 -8.71 -17.37
N ASP A 216 -5.33 -9.61 -16.38
CA ASP A 216 -5.32 -11.06 -16.58
C ASP A 216 -6.72 -11.66 -16.83
N LYS A 217 -7.75 -10.81 -17.01
CA LYS A 217 -9.14 -11.17 -17.27
C LYS A 217 -9.87 -11.87 -16.12
N THR A 218 -9.30 -11.89 -14.92
CA THR A 218 -10.04 -12.31 -13.74
C THR A 218 -10.80 -11.13 -13.12
N PRO A 219 -11.92 -11.37 -12.42
CA PRO A 219 -12.70 -10.30 -11.82
C PRO A 219 -11.96 -9.62 -10.66
N ILE A 220 -12.22 -8.33 -10.49
CA ILE A 220 -11.73 -7.55 -9.34
C ILE A 220 -12.65 -7.82 -8.14
N ILE A 221 -12.05 -8.17 -7.00
CA ILE A 221 -12.77 -8.36 -5.74
C ILE A 221 -12.52 -7.14 -4.85
N LYS A 222 -13.56 -6.40 -4.47
CA LYS A 222 -13.42 -5.14 -3.71
C LYS A 222 -13.83 -5.23 -2.24
N THR A 223 -14.67 -6.21 -1.88
CA THR A 223 -15.26 -6.26 -0.52
C THR A 223 -14.84 -7.52 0.22
N VAL A 224 -14.82 -7.44 1.55
CA VAL A 224 -14.56 -8.61 2.40
C VAL A 224 -15.71 -9.62 2.30
N SER A 225 -16.95 -9.15 2.12
CA SER A 225 -18.09 -10.06 1.93
C SER A 225 -17.98 -10.86 0.63
N ASP A 226 -17.53 -10.25 -0.48
CA ASP A 226 -17.31 -10.97 -1.74
C ASP A 226 -16.23 -12.05 -1.55
N LEU A 227 -15.14 -11.74 -0.83
CA LEU A 227 -14.08 -12.67 -0.49
C LEU A 227 -14.58 -13.86 0.35
N GLU A 228 -15.30 -13.59 1.43
CA GLU A 228 -15.80 -14.62 2.35
C GLU A 228 -16.84 -15.52 1.67
N ASN A 229 -17.69 -14.97 0.81
CA ASN A 229 -18.65 -15.74 0.02
C ASN A 229 -17.93 -16.66 -0.99
N LEU A 230 -16.97 -16.13 -1.76
CA LEU A 230 -16.18 -16.95 -2.68
C LEU A 230 -15.39 -18.05 -1.95
N GLN A 231 -14.86 -17.77 -0.75
CA GLN A 231 -14.14 -18.76 0.04
C GLN A 231 -15.08 -19.86 0.52
N LYS A 232 -16.24 -19.48 1.06
CA LYS A 232 -17.28 -20.39 1.52
C LYS A 232 -17.77 -21.32 0.40
N ASP A 233 -17.89 -20.79 -0.81
CA ASP A 233 -18.30 -21.55 -1.99
C ASP A 233 -17.14 -22.35 -2.62
N GLY A 234 -15.93 -22.27 -2.07
CA GLY A 234 -14.76 -23.00 -2.53
C GLY A 234 -14.15 -22.46 -3.84
N PHE A 235 -14.47 -21.23 -4.23
CA PHE A 235 -13.95 -20.57 -5.45
C PHE A 235 -12.66 -19.79 -5.20
N VAL A 236 -12.36 -19.43 -3.96
CA VAL A 236 -11.03 -18.95 -3.57
C VAL A 236 -10.52 -19.71 -2.35
N GLN A 237 -9.21 -19.71 -2.19
CA GLN A 237 -8.52 -20.18 -0.99
C GLN A 237 -7.76 -19.01 -0.36
N PHE A 238 -7.70 -19.00 0.96
CA PHE A 238 -6.86 -18.09 1.73
C PHE A 238 -5.63 -18.83 2.24
N ARG A 239 -4.47 -18.21 2.09
CA ARG A 239 -3.21 -18.71 2.62
C ARG A 239 -2.54 -17.61 3.44
N THR A 240 -1.88 -18.00 4.51
CA THR A 240 -1.00 -17.10 5.28
C THR A 240 0.40 -17.67 5.24
N ARG A 241 1.39 -16.80 5.46
CA ARG A 241 2.72 -17.27 5.84
C ARG A 241 2.66 -17.88 7.24
N ALA A 242 3.61 -18.77 7.53
CA ALA A 242 3.80 -19.30 8.87
C ALA A 242 4.07 -18.15 9.86
N VAL A 243 3.34 -18.15 10.97
CA VAL A 243 3.39 -17.10 12.01
C VAL A 243 4.67 -17.14 12.85
N ASP A 244 5.56 -18.09 12.57
CA ASP A 244 6.92 -18.19 13.12
C ASP A 244 7.95 -17.47 12.23
N GLY A 245 7.53 -16.85 11.13
CA GLY A 245 8.39 -16.10 10.22
C GLY A 245 9.23 -16.97 9.29
N SER A 246 9.10 -18.30 9.34
CA SER A 246 9.86 -19.24 8.50
C SER A 246 9.60 -19.07 7.00
N GLN A 247 8.48 -18.43 6.64
CA GLN A 247 8.09 -18.10 5.26
C GLN A 247 8.19 -16.59 4.97
N GLY A 248 8.98 -15.85 5.75
CA GLY A 248 9.07 -14.40 5.70
C GLY A 248 8.06 -13.71 6.62
N PHE A 249 7.97 -12.38 6.53
CA PHE A 249 7.11 -11.55 7.38
C PHE A 249 5.63 -11.90 7.20
N PRO A 250 4.93 -12.40 8.23
CA PRO A 250 3.50 -12.68 8.12
C PRO A 250 2.65 -11.42 8.37
N TRP A 251 3.22 -10.40 9.03
CA TRP A 251 2.55 -9.14 9.30
C TRP A 251 3.29 -7.95 8.70
N VAL A 252 2.55 -6.87 8.50
CA VAL A 252 3.07 -5.53 8.20
C VAL A 252 2.48 -4.53 9.16
N ILE A 253 3.14 -3.38 9.22
CA ILE A 253 2.72 -2.18 9.94
C ILE A 253 2.82 -0.99 9.02
#